data_AF-A0A8S0SQC8-F1
#
_entry.id   AF-A0A8S0SQC8-F1
#
_cell.length_a   1.000
_cell.length_b   1.000
_cell.length_c   1.000
_cell.angle_alpha   90.00
_cell.angle_beta   90.00
_cell.angle_gamma   90.00
#
_symmetry.space_group_name_H-M   'P 1'
#
loop_
_entity.id
_entity.type
_entity.pdbx_description
1 polymer ?
#
loop_
_entity_poly.entity_id
_entity_poly.type
_entity_poly.pdbx_seq_one_letter_code
_entity_poly.pdbx_strand_id
1 'polypeptide(L)'
;MATSLTLKLTTASTLSRFHSTKFTKPRNLTTKIRCIGWDPEGILRAPQTGHIAKQEFKRRLEKDAEAKEAFERHVREEKEHRRALRESRVIPDTAAELVEYFLDTEAQEIEFEIARMRPRLNEEFFLHLKGELGKLRFAVSKTQEMEDRLIELEALQKALQEGTEAYDKMQDELVNARKNLMKILTSDNVKTTLLEMVEQNELNRSLLTLLDENIANAYHANQKQAAEYMEKLRGAMLKYITV
;
A
#
# COMPACT_ATOMS: atom_id res chain seq x y z
N MET A 1 -11.72 30.41 78.51
CA MET A 1 -12.96 31.03 78.03
C MET A 1 -12.70 31.64 76.67
N ALA A 2 -13.03 30.95 75.58
CA ALA A 2 -13.37 31.54 74.29
C ALA A 2 -13.79 30.41 73.34
N THR A 3 -15.06 30.47 72.98
CA THR A 3 -15.78 29.63 72.03
C THR A 3 -15.33 29.90 70.59
N SER A 4 -15.14 28.85 69.78
CA SER A 4 -15.14 28.96 68.32
C SER A 4 -16.31 28.18 67.73
N LEU A 5 -17.11 28.90 66.94
CA LEU A 5 -18.31 28.43 66.26
C LEU A 5 -17.95 27.67 64.98
N THR A 6 -18.71 26.59 64.77
CA THR A 6 -18.67 25.66 63.66
C THR A 6 -19.39 26.18 62.41
N LEU A 7 -18.82 25.95 61.23
CA LEU A 7 -19.52 25.91 59.94
C LEU A 7 -19.41 24.49 59.37
N LYS A 8 -20.56 23.81 59.22
CA LYS A 8 -20.69 22.46 58.66
C LYS A 8 -21.09 22.58 57.19
N LEU A 9 -20.31 21.97 56.29
CA LEU A 9 -20.71 21.72 54.91
C LEU A 9 -21.09 20.23 54.79
N THR A 10 -22.38 19.97 54.60
CA THR A 10 -22.95 18.62 54.42
C THR A 10 -22.86 18.20 52.96
N THR A 11 -22.09 17.15 52.68
CA THR A 11 -22.17 16.38 51.42
C THR A 11 -23.08 15.17 51.64
N ALA A 12 -24.22 15.15 50.94
CA ALA A 12 -25.14 14.02 50.92
C ALA A 12 -24.67 13.01 49.85
N SER A 13 -24.20 11.83 50.27
CA SER A 13 -23.97 10.68 49.41
C SER A 13 -25.20 9.77 49.42
N THR A 14 -26.05 9.90 48.41
CA THR A 14 -27.17 8.97 48.18
C THR A 14 -26.64 7.66 47.61
N LEU A 15 -26.44 6.66 48.48
CA LEU A 15 -26.22 5.27 48.08
C LEU A 15 -27.54 4.65 47.61
N SER A 16 -27.69 4.51 46.29
CA SER A 16 -28.76 3.73 45.67
C SER A 16 -28.60 2.24 46.02
N ARG A 17 -29.50 1.70 46.84
CA ARG A 17 -29.66 0.26 47.05
C ARG A 17 -30.30 -0.36 45.82
N PHE A 18 -29.49 -0.89 44.91
CA PHE A 18 -29.97 -1.78 43.85
C PHE A 18 -30.55 -3.05 44.50
N HIS A 19 -31.87 -3.19 44.37
CA HIS A 19 -32.58 -4.39 44.78
C HIS A 19 -32.21 -5.51 43.81
N SER A 20 -31.51 -6.52 44.32
CA SER A 20 -31.28 -7.77 43.60
C SER A 20 -32.62 -8.48 43.40
N THR A 21 -33.27 -8.23 42.26
CA THR A 21 -34.38 -9.06 41.81
C THR A 21 -33.82 -10.42 41.47
N LYS A 22 -34.15 -11.44 42.27
CA LYS A 22 -33.78 -12.84 42.05
C LYS A 22 -34.32 -13.28 40.68
N PHE A 23 -33.50 -13.18 39.64
CA PHE A 23 -33.76 -13.80 38.34
C PHE A 23 -33.81 -15.30 38.56
N THR A 24 -35.02 -15.85 38.64
CA THR A 24 -35.25 -17.29 38.60
C THR A 24 -34.91 -17.71 37.18
N LYS A 25 -33.82 -18.45 37.00
CA LYS A 25 -33.46 -19.02 35.70
C LYS A 25 -34.68 -19.78 35.15
N PRO A 26 -35.11 -19.54 33.90
CA PRO A 26 -36.19 -20.32 33.32
C PRO A 26 -35.78 -21.78 33.39
N ARG A 27 -36.64 -22.59 34.03
CA ARG A 27 -36.48 -24.03 34.10
C ARG A 27 -36.43 -24.51 32.65
N ASN A 28 -35.32 -25.11 32.23
CA ASN A 28 -35.16 -25.65 30.88
C ASN A 28 -36.30 -26.64 30.63
N LEU A 29 -37.37 -26.17 29.99
CA LEU A 29 -38.38 -27.04 29.40
C LEU A 29 -37.67 -27.70 28.24
N THR A 30 -37.17 -28.90 28.48
CA THR A 30 -36.76 -29.80 27.41
C THR A 30 -38.03 -30.22 26.67
N THR A 31 -38.53 -29.34 25.79
CA THR A 31 -39.40 -29.77 24.70
C THR A 31 -38.54 -30.67 23.83
N LYS A 32 -38.44 -31.95 24.19
CA LYS A 32 -37.93 -32.99 23.30
C LYS A 32 -38.80 -32.89 22.05
N ILE A 33 -38.21 -32.40 20.96
CA ILE A 33 -38.81 -32.45 19.63
C ILE A 33 -39.07 -33.95 19.39
N ARG A 34 -40.32 -34.38 19.52
CA ARG A 34 -40.71 -35.73 19.11
C ARG A 34 -40.76 -35.69 17.59
N CYS A 35 -39.92 -36.48 16.93
CA CYS A 35 -40.06 -36.72 15.51
C CYS A 35 -41.50 -37.21 15.28
N ILE A 36 -42.33 -36.38 14.64
CA ILE A 36 -43.65 -36.79 14.19
C ILE A 36 -43.37 -37.73 13.02
N GLY A 37 -43.33 -39.03 13.29
CA GLY A 37 -42.98 -40.07 12.32
C GLY A 37 -44.08 -40.37 11.30
N TRP A 38 -45.05 -39.47 11.11
CA TRP A 38 -46.13 -39.65 10.16
C TRP A 38 -46.20 -38.43 9.23
N ASP A 39 -45.61 -38.60 8.06
CA ASP A 39 -45.71 -37.70 6.90
C ASP A 39 -46.10 -38.55 5.69
N PRO A 40 -47.40 -38.80 5.46
CA PRO A 40 -47.89 -39.71 4.43
C PRO A 40 -47.73 -39.15 3.01
N GLU A 41 -47.58 -37.83 2.88
CA GLU A 41 -47.45 -37.10 1.61
C GLU A 41 -45.99 -36.74 1.29
N GLY A 42 -45.04 -37.05 2.17
CA GLY A 42 -43.61 -36.79 1.98
C GLY A 42 -43.24 -35.31 1.83
N ILE A 43 -44.08 -34.41 2.34
CA ILE A 43 -43.93 -32.95 2.20
C ILE A 43 -42.73 -32.47 3.06
N LEU A 44 -42.51 -33.13 4.19
CA LEU A 44 -41.43 -32.87 5.13
C LEU A 44 -40.26 -33.81 4.79
N ARG A 45 -39.42 -33.38 3.83
CA ARG A 45 -38.16 -34.04 3.48
C ARG A 45 -37.35 -34.42 4.75
N ALA A 46 -36.61 -35.53 4.66
CA ALA A 46 -35.71 -35.97 5.73
C ALA A 46 -34.88 -34.81 6.32
N PRO A 47 -34.70 -34.73 7.65
CA PRO A 47 -33.97 -33.65 8.29
C PRO A 47 -32.59 -33.47 7.66
N GLN A 48 -32.34 -32.30 7.07
CA GLN A 48 -31.01 -31.97 6.56
C GLN A 48 -30.11 -31.63 7.75
N THR A 49 -29.02 -32.38 7.90
CA THR A 49 -27.99 -32.12 8.91
C THR A 49 -26.99 -31.08 8.39
N GLY A 50 -26.26 -30.40 9.30
CA GLY A 50 -25.19 -29.47 8.90
C GLY A 50 -25.60 -28.00 8.71
N HIS A 51 -26.84 -27.60 9.00
CA HIS A 51 -27.26 -26.18 8.94
C HIS A 51 -26.43 -25.27 9.85
N ILE A 52 -26.06 -25.74 11.04
CA ILE A 52 -25.21 -25.01 11.99
C ILE A 52 -23.82 -24.78 11.38
N ALA A 53 -23.18 -25.82 10.87
CA ALA A 53 -21.87 -25.73 10.22
C ALA A 53 -21.90 -24.79 9.00
N LYS A 54 -22.97 -24.81 8.20
CA LYS A 54 -23.15 -23.90 7.05
C LYS A 54 -23.29 -22.44 7.50
N GLN A 55 -24.04 -22.16 8.56
CA GLN A 55 -24.18 -20.81 9.12
C GLN A 55 -22.89 -20.32 9.78
N GLU A 56 -22.16 -21.19 10.48
CA GLU A 56 -20.85 -20.86 11.04
C GLU A 56 -19.81 -20.57 9.95
N PHE A 57 -19.78 -21.36 8.88
CA PHE A 57 -18.93 -21.11 7.72
C PHE A 57 -19.28 -19.77 7.06
N LYS A 58 -20.56 -19.49 6.86
CA LYS A 58 -21.02 -18.20 6.33
C LYS A 58 -20.59 -17.02 7.22
N ARG A 59 -20.77 -17.13 8.54
CA ARG A 59 -20.33 -16.11 9.51
C ARG A 59 -18.81 -15.90 9.51
N ARG A 60 -18.02 -16.96 9.32
CA ARG A 60 -16.56 -16.83 9.17
C ARG A 60 -16.21 -16.07 7.89
N LEU A 61 -16.83 -16.41 6.77
CA LEU A 61 -16.64 -15.67 5.51
C LEU A 61 -17.06 -14.20 5.62
N GLU A 62 -18.18 -13.91 6.28
CA GLU A 62 -18.65 -12.53 6.52
C GLU A 62 -17.65 -11.76 7.41
N LYS A 63 -17.12 -12.38 8.47
CA LYS A 63 -16.07 -11.78 9.32
C LYS A 63 -14.76 -11.56 8.55
N ASP A 64 -14.37 -12.52 7.72
CA ASP A 64 -13.16 -12.41 6.90
C ASP A 64 -13.32 -11.31 5.84
N ALA A 65 -14.53 -11.13 5.29
CA ALA A 65 -14.86 -10.05 4.37
C ALA A 65 -14.82 -8.69 5.07
N GLU A 66 -15.44 -8.56 6.25
CA GLU A 66 -15.39 -7.33 7.05
C GLU A 66 -13.95 -6.97 7.46
N ALA A 67 -13.15 -7.96 7.88
CA ALA A 67 -11.75 -7.76 8.21
C ALA A 67 -10.92 -7.31 6.99
N LYS A 68 -11.17 -7.91 5.81
CA LYS A 68 -10.55 -7.47 4.55
C LYS A 68 -10.94 -6.05 4.20
N GLU A 69 -12.23 -5.71 4.28
CA GLU A 69 -12.71 -4.35 3.98
C GLU A 69 -12.16 -3.31 4.96
N ALA A 70 -12.02 -3.65 6.24
CA ALA A 70 -11.42 -2.76 7.24
C ALA A 70 -9.93 -2.54 6.95
N PHE A 71 -9.21 -3.61 6.62
CA PHE A 71 -7.80 -3.51 6.22
C PHE A 71 -7.62 -2.67 4.95
N GLU A 72 -8.45 -2.91 3.92
CA GLU A 72 -8.40 -2.12 2.69
C GLU A 72 -8.72 -0.64 2.92
N ARG A 73 -9.65 -0.32 3.82
CA ARG A 73 -9.94 1.06 4.21
C ARG A 73 -8.73 1.71 4.86
N HIS A 74 -8.10 1.04 5.81
CA HIS A 74 -6.88 1.53 6.47
C HIS A 74 -5.74 1.75 5.47
N VAL A 75 -5.54 0.84 4.51
CA VAL A 75 -4.52 0.99 3.46
C VAL A 75 -4.83 2.18 2.55
N ARG A 76 -6.12 2.44 2.24
CA ARG A 76 -6.55 3.60 1.46
C ARG A 76 -6.30 4.91 2.20
N GLU A 77 -6.69 4.99 3.47
CA GLU A 77 -6.50 6.16 4.32
C GLU A 77 -5.00 6.49 4.47
N GLU A 78 -4.15 5.50 4.74
CA GLU A 78 -2.69 5.67 4.79
C GLU A 78 -2.11 6.15 3.47
N LYS A 79 -2.62 5.62 2.35
CA LYS A 79 -2.19 6.06 1.01
C LYS A 79 -2.65 7.49 0.71
N GLU A 80 -3.80 7.92 1.20
CA GLU A 80 -4.30 9.29 1.06
C GLU A 80 -3.52 10.26 1.95
N HIS A 81 -3.26 9.87 3.20
CA HIS A 81 -2.44 10.66 4.12
C HIS A 81 -1.04 10.91 3.54
N ARG A 82 -0.38 9.87 3.03
CA ARG A 82 0.93 10.03 2.36
C ARG A 82 0.86 10.92 1.12
N ARG A 83 -0.21 10.83 0.32
CA ARG A 83 -0.43 11.73 -0.82
C ARG A 83 -0.58 13.19 -0.37
N ALA A 84 -1.38 13.44 0.66
CA ALA A 84 -1.56 14.77 1.22
C ALA A 84 -0.25 15.35 1.76
N LEU A 85 0.58 14.53 2.42
CA LEU A 85 1.92 14.95 2.86
C LEU A 85 2.80 15.37 1.67
N ARG A 86 2.88 14.58 0.60
CA ARG A 86 3.65 14.93 -0.62
C ARG A 86 3.20 16.24 -1.24
N GLU A 87 1.89 16.47 -1.29
CA GLU A 87 1.29 17.68 -1.84
C GLU A 87 1.55 18.91 -0.96
N SER A 88 1.62 18.73 0.37
CA SER A 88 1.92 19.81 1.31
C SER A 88 3.39 20.28 1.27
N ARG A 89 4.31 19.43 0.79
CA ARG A 89 5.74 19.74 0.76
C ARG A 89 6.07 20.74 -0.34
N VAL A 90 6.80 21.79 0.05
CA VAL A 90 7.28 22.86 -0.84
C VAL A 90 8.55 22.41 -1.55
N ILE A 91 8.63 22.65 -2.85
CA ILE A 91 9.77 22.30 -3.69
C ILE A 91 10.90 23.31 -3.43
N PRO A 92 12.08 22.88 -2.95
CA PRO A 92 13.20 23.78 -2.63
C PRO A 92 13.96 24.22 -3.88
N ASP A 93 14.31 25.51 -3.97
CA ASP A 93 14.98 26.11 -5.15
C ASP A 93 16.50 26.12 -5.05
N THR A 94 17.06 26.11 -3.83
CA THR A 94 18.51 26.17 -3.62
C THR A 94 19.11 24.79 -3.36
N ALA A 95 20.37 24.56 -3.76
CA ALA A 95 21.08 23.30 -3.52
C ALA A 95 21.19 22.95 -2.02
N ALA A 96 21.40 23.93 -1.14
CA ALA A 96 21.45 23.73 0.31
C ALA A 96 20.08 23.34 0.87
N GLU A 97 19.01 24.03 0.45
CA GLU A 97 17.63 23.70 0.85
C GLU A 97 17.22 22.31 0.35
N LEU A 98 17.73 21.89 -0.81
CA LEU A 98 17.50 20.56 -1.36
C LEU A 98 18.15 19.47 -0.49
N VAL A 99 19.33 19.74 0.09
CA VAL A 99 19.97 18.81 1.05
C VAL A 99 19.10 18.65 2.29
N GLU A 100 18.68 19.75 2.91
CA GLU A 100 17.81 19.69 4.10
C GLU A 100 16.48 19.00 3.80
N TYR A 101 15.89 19.30 2.63
CA TYR A 101 14.66 18.65 2.18
C TYR A 101 14.75 17.12 2.19
N PHE A 102 15.88 16.57 1.70
CA PHE A 102 16.07 15.13 1.69
C PHE A 102 16.42 14.54 3.06
N LEU A 103 17.10 15.30 3.93
CA LEU A 103 17.36 14.86 5.30
C LEU A 103 16.08 14.81 6.13
N ASP A 104 15.15 15.73 5.89
CA ASP A 104 13.82 15.73 6.48
C ASP A 104 12.86 14.69 5.83
N THR A 105 13.31 13.97 4.79
CA THR A 105 12.48 13.00 4.07
C THR A 105 12.54 11.63 4.73
N GLU A 106 11.36 11.04 4.95
CA GLU A 106 11.26 9.66 5.44
C GLU A 106 11.85 8.67 4.42
N ALA A 107 12.49 7.60 4.92
CA ALA A 107 13.12 6.58 4.08
C ALA A 107 12.16 5.93 3.07
N GLN A 108 10.86 5.85 3.39
CA GLN A 108 9.83 5.28 2.48
C GLN A 108 9.45 6.21 1.34
N GLU A 109 9.67 7.52 1.51
CA GLU A 109 9.28 8.56 0.55
C GLU A 109 10.47 9.07 -0.27
N ILE A 110 11.70 8.74 0.15
CA ILE A 110 12.93 9.21 -0.50
C ILE A 110 12.96 8.86 -1.99
N GLU A 111 12.51 7.66 -2.37
CA GLU A 111 12.47 7.23 -3.78
C GLU A 111 11.52 8.11 -4.61
N PHE A 112 10.36 8.44 -4.05
CA PHE A 112 9.38 9.31 -4.71
C PHE A 112 9.93 10.73 -4.85
N GLU A 113 10.54 11.26 -3.79
CA GLU A 113 11.11 12.60 -3.81
C GLU A 113 12.33 12.70 -4.74
N ILE A 114 13.16 11.65 -4.83
CA ILE A 114 14.24 11.55 -5.82
C ILE A 114 13.67 11.63 -7.23
N ALA A 115 12.60 10.87 -7.53
CA ALA A 115 11.95 10.90 -8.82
C ALA A 115 11.36 12.29 -9.15
N ARG A 116 10.72 12.95 -8.17
CA ARG A 116 10.16 14.30 -8.30
C ARG A 116 11.24 15.35 -8.57
N MET A 117 12.37 15.23 -7.89
CA MET A 117 13.47 16.21 -7.92
C MET A 117 14.59 15.85 -8.90
N ARG A 118 14.45 14.76 -9.67
CA ARG A 118 15.43 14.30 -10.65
C ARG A 118 15.99 15.40 -11.56
N PRO A 119 15.20 16.35 -12.09
CA PRO A 119 15.71 17.42 -12.95
C PRO A 119 16.67 18.39 -12.24
N ARG A 120 16.60 18.47 -10.91
CA ARG A 120 17.44 19.32 -10.05
C ARG A 120 18.63 18.56 -9.46
N LEU A 121 18.56 17.23 -9.42
CA LEU A 121 19.66 16.34 -9.01
C LEU A 121 20.72 16.20 -10.14
N ASN A 122 21.35 17.31 -10.47
CA ASN A 122 22.40 17.40 -11.49
C ASN A 122 23.80 17.20 -10.91
N GLU A 123 24.80 17.06 -11.76
CA GLU A 123 26.21 16.94 -11.34
C GLU A 123 26.65 18.10 -10.44
N GLU A 124 26.17 19.32 -10.72
CA GLU A 124 26.43 20.51 -9.90
C GLU A 124 25.99 20.35 -8.44
N PHE A 125 24.82 19.74 -8.22
CA PHE A 125 24.32 19.45 -6.88
C PHE A 125 25.21 18.43 -6.15
N PHE A 126 25.61 17.36 -6.84
CA PHE A 126 26.50 16.37 -6.26
C PHE A 126 27.91 16.94 -5.98
N LEU A 127 28.38 17.91 -6.77
CA LEU A 127 29.61 18.64 -6.48
C LEU A 127 29.46 19.52 -5.24
N HIS A 128 28.33 20.20 -5.08
CA HIS A 128 28.02 20.96 -3.86
C HIS A 128 28.04 20.07 -2.62
N LEU A 129 27.34 18.93 -2.67
CA LEU A 129 27.25 17.97 -1.56
C LEU A 129 28.64 17.38 -1.22
N LYS A 130 29.45 17.01 -2.23
CA LYS A 130 30.84 16.59 -2.02
C LYS A 130 31.70 17.69 -1.39
N GLY A 131 31.47 18.95 -1.76
CA GLY A 131 32.14 20.11 -1.18
C GLY A 131 31.82 20.29 0.30
N GLU A 132 30.55 20.14 0.69
CA GLU A 132 30.11 20.20 2.10
C GLU A 132 30.68 19.04 2.92
N LEU A 133 30.64 17.82 2.39
CA LEU A 133 31.30 16.67 3.00
C LEU A 133 32.81 16.89 3.16
N GLY A 134 33.46 17.49 2.16
CA GLY A 134 34.87 17.86 2.23
C GLY A 134 35.15 18.84 3.37
N LYS A 135 34.33 19.89 3.51
CA LYS A 135 34.47 20.88 4.60
C LYS A 135 34.34 20.21 5.97
N LEU A 136 33.38 19.31 6.15
CA LEU A 136 33.17 18.59 7.42
C LEU A 136 34.29 17.58 7.71
N ARG A 137 34.76 16.83 6.70
CA ARG A 137 35.85 15.85 6.84
C ARG A 137 37.19 16.48 7.21
N PHE A 138 37.48 17.66 6.67
CA PHE A 138 38.76 18.37 6.87
C PHE A 138 38.68 19.50 7.91
N ALA A 139 37.57 19.63 8.65
CA ALA A 139 37.46 20.58 9.73
C ALA A 139 38.50 20.28 10.84
N VAL A 140 39.19 21.32 11.30
CA VAL A 140 40.30 21.22 12.27
C VAL A 140 39.80 20.82 13.67
N SER A 141 38.62 21.29 14.05
CA SER A 141 37.90 20.88 15.26
C SER A 141 36.79 19.91 14.88
N LYS A 142 36.80 18.69 15.43
CA LYS A 142 35.70 17.73 15.26
C LYS A 142 34.85 17.72 16.52
N THR A 143 33.64 18.23 16.43
CA THR A 143 32.62 18.09 17.46
C THR A 143 31.75 16.89 17.12
N GLN A 144 31.10 16.30 18.13
CA GLN A 144 30.17 15.18 17.94
C GLN A 144 29.07 15.52 16.90
N GLU A 145 28.50 16.72 17.00
CA GLU A 145 27.47 17.22 16.06
C GLU A 145 27.96 17.26 14.60
N MET A 146 29.24 17.58 14.37
CA MET A 146 29.81 17.57 13.02
C MET A 146 30.06 16.15 12.50
N GLU A 147 30.39 15.21 13.38
CA GLU A 147 30.54 13.80 13.03
C GLU A 147 29.19 13.15 12.70
N ASP A 148 28.15 13.44 13.49
CA ASP A 148 26.78 12.98 13.23
C ASP A 148 26.27 13.53 11.89
N ARG A 149 26.45 14.83 11.65
CA ARG A 149 26.08 15.46 10.37
C ARG A 149 26.83 14.90 9.17
N LEU A 150 28.10 14.54 9.35
CA LEU A 150 28.89 13.89 8.31
C LEU A 150 28.29 12.53 7.95
N ILE A 151 27.88 11.74 8.94
CA ILE A 151 27.26 10.42 8.71
C ILE A 151 25.94 10.57 7.96
N GLU A 152 25.10 11.53 8.36
CA GLU A 152 23.83 11.84 7.68
C GLU A 152 24.06 12.18 6.20
N LEU A 153 25.00 13.07 5.91
CA LEU A 153 25.29 13.52 4.55
C LEU A 153 25.94 12.42 3.69
N GLU A 154 26.77 11.56 4.27
CA GLU A 154 27.33 10.41 3.55
C GLU A 154 26.25 9.37 3.22
N ALA A 155 25.35 9.09 4.16
CA ALA A 155 24.22 8.20 3.94
C ALA A 155 23.29 8.76 2.86
N LEU A 156 23.00 10.07 2.92
CA LEU A 156 22.20 10.77 1.93
C LEU A 156 22.86 10.72 0.54
N GLN A 157 24.16 11.02 0.44
CA GLN A 157 24.88 10.99 -0.83
C GLN A 157 24.72 9.64 -1.51
N LYS A 158 24.93 8.56 -0.75
CA LYS A 158 24.82 7.20 -1.26
C LYS A 158 23.39 6.87 -1.70
N ALA A 159 22.40 7.20 -0.88
CA ALA A 159 20.99 6.96 -1.20
C ALA A 159 20.54 7.73 -2.46
N LEU A 160 20.95 9.00 -2.61
CA LEU A 160 20.64 9.80 -3.79
C LEU A 160 21.33 9.26 -5.05
N GLN A 161 22.58 8.79 -4.93
CA GLN A 161 23.28 8.21 -6.07
C GLN A 161 22.62 6.90 -6.52
N GLU A 162 22.36 5.98 -5.59
CA GLU A 162 21.67 4.71 -5.90
C GLU A 162 20.26 4.95 -6.45
N GLY A 163 19.51 5.89 -5.86
CA GLY A 163 18.15 6.21 -6.29
C GLY A 163 18.07 6.89 -7.66
N THR A 164 19.00 7.80 -7.99
CA THR A 164 19.05 8.42 -9.32
C THR A 164 19.45 7.40 -10.39
N GLU A 165 20.43 6.55 -10.13
CA GLU A 165 20.80 5.46 -11.04
C GLU A 165 19.67 4.47 -11.26
N ALA A 166 18.93 4.11 -10.20
CA ALA A 166 17.76 3.24 -10.30
C ALA A 166 16.62 3.90 -11.10
N TYR A 167 16.37 5.19 -10.88
CA TYR A 167 15.38 5.96 -11.61
C TYR A 167 15.70 6.03 -13.11
N ASP A 168 16.95 6.35 -13.46
CA ASP A 168 17.38 6.46 -14.86
C ASP A 168 17.27 5.11 -15.59
N LYS A 169 17.70 4.02 -14.94
CA LYS A 169 17.52 2.65 -15.48
C LYS A 169 16.04 2.32 -15.71
N MET A 170 15.19 2.61 -14.74
CA MET A 170 13.74 2.39 -14.88
C MET A 170 13.16 3.25 -16.01
N GLN A 171 13.58 4.50 -16.15
CA GLN A 171 13.15 5.38 -17.23
C GLN A 171 13.52 4.81 -18.60
N ASP A 172 14.78 4.38 -18.77
CA ASP A 172 15.26 3.77 -20.00
C ASP A 172 14.51 2.47 -20.33
N GLU A 173 14.26 1.62 -19.33
CA GLU A 173 13.46 0.41 -19.48
C GLU A 173 12.03 0.71 -19.94
N LEU A 174 11.37 1.72 -19.37
CA LEU A 174 10.02 2.13 -19.76
C LEU A 174 9.98 2.71 -21.17
N VAL A 175 10.96 3.52 -21.54
CA VAL A 175 11.08 4.08 -22.90
C VAL A 175 11.30 2.96 -23.92
N ASN A 176 12.17 2.00 -23.61
CA ASN A 176 12.43 0.85 -24.48
C ASN A 176 11.20 -0.07 -24.55
N ALA A 177 10.55 -0.36 -23.43
CA ALA A 177 9.31 -1.11 -23.38
C ALA A 177 8.23 -0.46 -24.25
N ARG A 178 8.07 0.87 -24.21
CA ARG A 178 7.13 1.58 -25.10
C ARG A 178 7.47 1.40 -26.58
N LYS A 179 8.74 1.55 -26.97
CA LYS A 179 9.18 1.34 -28.36
C LYS A 179 8.91 -0.08 -28.83
N ASN A 180 9.18 -1.06 -27.98
CA ASN A 180 8.97 -2.49 -28.21
C ASN A 180 7.48 -2.81 -28.37
N LEU A 181 6.63 -2.25 -27.51
CA LEU A 181 5.17 -2.39 -27.60
C LEU A 181 4.67 -1.81 -28.94
N MET A 182 5.14 -0.62 -29.30
CA MET A 182 4.78 0.02 -30.58
C MET A 182 5.19 -0.86 -31.76
N LYS A 183 6.43 -1.38 -31.77
CA LYS A 183 6.94 -2.31 -32.80
C LYS A 183 6.04 -3.55 -32.95
N ILE A 184 5.59 -4.15 -31.84
CA ILE A 184 4.68 -5.31 -31.85
C ILE A 184 3.30 -4.94 -32.42
N LEU A 185 2.71 -3.82 -32.00
CA LEU A 185 1.37 -3.43 -32.45
C LEU A 185 1.32 -2.98 -33.91
N THR A 186 2.43 -2.46 -34.43
CA THR A 186 2.53 -2.02 -35.83
C THR A 186 3.00 -3.12 -36.78
N SER A 187 3.43 -4.29 -36.28
CA SER A 187 4.00 -5.32 -37.14
C SER A 187 2.92 -6.10 -37.90
N ASP A 188 3.19 -6.40 -39.16
CA ASP A 188 2.33 -7.26 -39.98
C ASP A 188 2.30 -8.70 -39.43
N ASN A 189 3.44 -9.17 -38.92
CA ASN A 189 3.63 -10.52 -38.38
C ASN A 189 4.10 -10.47 -36.92
N VAL A 190 3.14 -10.48 -36.00
CA VAL A 190 3.38 -10.47 -34.55
C VAL A 190 4.27 -11.64 -34.09
N LYS A 191 4.06 -12.85 -34.63
CA LYS A 191 4.77 -14.04 -34.15
C LYS A 191 6.27 -13.99 -34.46
N THR A 192 6.65 -13.53 -35.65
CA THR A 192 8.06 -13.42 -36.04
C THR A 192 8.73 -12.29 -35.27
N THR A 193 8.06 -11.15 -35.14
CA THR A 193 8.57 -10.03 -34.34
C THR A 193 8.73 -10.39 -32.86
N LEU A 194 7.82 -11.17 -32.28
CA LEU A 194 7.99 -11.68 -30.91
C LEU A 194 9.22 -12.59 -30.80
N LEU A 195 9.47 -13.50 -31.75
CA LEU A 195 10.64 -14.36 -31.73
C LEU A 195 11.95 -13.56 -31.85
N GLU A 196 12.00 -12.59 -32.78
CA GLU A 196 13.15 -11.68 -32.92
C GLU A 196 13.43 -10.90 -31.63
N MET A 197 12.37 -10.44 -30.95
CA MET A 197 12.50 -9.71 -29.69
C MET A 197 12.92 -10.62 -28.52
N VAL A 198 12.55 -11.90 -28.55
CA VAL A 198 13.07 -12.89 -27.59
C VAL A 198 14.55 -13.12 -27.80
N GLU A 199 15.00 -13.27 -29.05
CA GLU A 199 16.42 -13.43 -29.38
C GLU A 199 17.26 -12.23 -28.91
N GLN A 200 16.69 -11.03 -28.96
CA GLN A 200 17.33 -9.79 -28.52
C GLN A 200 17.17 -9.50 -27.01
N ASN A 201 16.53 -10.38 -26.23
CA ASN A 201 16.17 -10.16 -24.82
C ASN A 201 15.41 -8.85 -24.57
N GLU A 202 14.53 -8.48 -25.51
CA GLU A 202 13.74 -7.24 -25.47
C GLU A 202 12.37 -7.41 -24.76
N LEU A 203 12.03 -8.65 -24.38
CA LEU A 203 10.81 -8.97 -23.64
C LEU A 203 11.03 -8.83 -22.13
N ASN A 204 10.73 -7.64 -21.61
CA ASN A 204 10.92 -7.32 -20.20
C ASN A 204 9.60 -7.30 -19.41
N ARG A 205 9.70 -7.40 -18.08
CA ARG A 205 8.54 -7.27 -17.16
C ARG A 205 7.82 -5.94 -17.36
N SER A 206 8.57 -4.86 -17.58
CA SER A 206 8.07 -3.50 -17.81
C SER A 206 7.20 -3.39 -19.08
N LEU A 207 7.49 -4.20 -20.11
CA LEU A 207 6.67 -4.28 -21.32
C LEU A 207 5.32 -4.95 -21.04
N LEU A 208 5.32 -6.00 -20.21
CA LEU A 208 4.10 -6.69 -19.82
C LEU A 208 3.20 -5.80 -18.93
N THR A 209 3.77 -5.06 -17.99
CA THR A 209 2.99 -4.14 -17.15
C THR A 209 2.34 -3.03 -17.98
N LEU A 210 3.05 -2.46 -18.95
CA LEU A 210 2.48 -1.47 -19.87
C LEU A 210 1.34 -2.05 -20.72
N LEU A 211 1.48 -3.31 -21.16
CA LEU A 211 0.41 -4.00 -21.89
C LEU A 211 -0.83 -4.23 -20.99
N ASP A 212 -0.63 -4.61 -19.73
CA ASP A 212 -1.71 -4.82 -18.75
C ASP A 212 -2.47 -3.52 -18.45
N GLU A 213 -1.76 -2.41 -18.28
CA GLU A 213 -2.36 -1.08 -18.13
C GLU A 213 -3.16 -0.66 -19.36
N ASN A 214 -2.64 -0.91 -20.57
CA ASN A 214 -3.34 -0.62 -21.82
C ASN A 214 -4.60 -1.47 -22.00
N ILE A 215 -4.57 -2.74 -21.60
CA ILE A 215 -5.75 -3.62 -21.59
C ILE A 215 -6.82 -3.07 -20.64
N ALA A 216 -6.43 -2.70 -19.41
CA ALA A 216 -7.35 -2.11 -18.45
C ALA A 216 -7.97 -0.80 -18.97
N ASN A 217 -7.15 0.08 -19.54
CA ASN A 217 -7.60 1.33 -20.14
C ASN A 217 -8.55 1.10 -21.33
N ALA A 218 -8.29 0.09 -22.18
CA ALA A 218 -9.16 -0.28 -23.29
C ALA A 218 -10.53 -0.79 -22.80
N TYR A 219 -10.57 -1.57 -21.71
CA TYR A 219 -11.83 -1.97 -21.08
C TYR A 219 -12.58 -0.77 -20.50
N HIS A 220 -11.90 0.14 -19.80
CA HIS A 220 -12.49 1.38 -19.31
C HIS A 220 -13.05 2.25 -20.44
N ALA A 221 -12.39 2.27 -21.60
CA ALA A 221 -12.83 2.97 -22.81
C ALA A 221 -13.85 2.20 -23.67
N ASN A 222 -14.35 1.05 -23.21
CA ASN A 222 -15.27 0.15 -23.94
C ASN A 222 -14.75 -0.38 -25.29
N GLN A 223 -13.43 -0.38 -25.51
CA GLN A 223 -12.79 -0.89 -26.73
C GLN A 223 -12.50 -2.40 -26.62
N LYS A 224 -13.57 -3.22 -26.57
CA LYS A 224 -13.47 -4.67 -26.32
C LYS A 224 -12.59 -5.43 -27.33
N GLN A 225 -12.70 -5.11 -28.62
CA GLN A 225 -11.91 -5.78 -29.67
C GLN A 225 -10.40 -5.53 -29.52
N ALA A 226 -10.02 -4.30 -29.13
CA ALA A 226 -8.61 -3.96 -28.89
C ALA A 226 -8.09 -4.65 -27.63
N ALA A 227 -8.90 -4.70 -26.57
CA ALA A 227 -8.57 -5.40 -25.33
C ALA A 227 -8.36 -6.91 -25.57
N GLU A 228 -9.28 -7.57 -26.27
CA GLU A 228 -9.18 -9.00 -26.61
C GLU A 228 -7.94 -9.31 -27.48
N TYR A 229 -7.58 -8.42 -28.40
CA TYR A 229 -6.35 -8.56 -29.19
C TYR A 229 -5.11 -8.45 -28.30
N MET A 230 -5.04 -7.44 -27.44
CA MET A 230 -3.92 -7.25 -26.51
C MET A 230 -3.81 -8.38 -25.48
N GLU A 231 -4.92 -8.98 -25.02
CA GLU A 231 -4.91 -10.16 -24.17
C GLU A 231 -4.30 -11.39 -24.87
N LYS A 232 -4.60 -11.59 -26.16
CA LYS A 232 -3.98 -12.65 -26.96
C LYS A 232 -2.47 -12.43 -27.11
N LEU A 233 -2.05 -11.18 -27.34
CA LEU A 233 -0.63 -10.80 -27.37
C LEU A 233 0.04 -11.10 -26.03
N ARG A 234 -0.57 -10.66 -24.93
CA ARG A 234 -0.10 -10.93 -23.57
C ARG A 234 0.10 -12.43 -23.32
N GLY A 235 -0.89 -13.24 -23.70
CA GLY A 235 -0.82 -14.70 -23.59
C GLY A 235 0.28 -15.33 -24.45
N ALA A 236 0.64 -14.73 -25.59
CA ALA A 236 1.77 -15.15 -26.42
C ALA A 236 3.11 -14.76 -25.78
N MET A 237 3.23 -13.53 -25.28
CA MET A 237 4.45 -13.00 -24.65
C MET A 237 4.81 -13.74 -23.37
N LEU A 238 3.81 -14.09 -22.54
CA LEU A 238 4.01 -14.86 -21.31
C LEU A 238 4.68 -16.22 -21.52
N LYS A 239 4.63 -16.79 -22.72
CA LYS A 239 5.30 -18.07 -23.03
C LYS A 239 6.82 -17.91 -23.14
N TYR A 240 7.29 -16.70 -23.40
CA TYR A 240 8.69 -16.40 -23.68
C TYR A 240 9.36 -15.60 -22.56
N ILE A 241 8.58 -14.94 -21.70
CA ILE A 241 9.10 -14.33 -20.48
C ILE A 241 9.38 -15.44 -19.46
N THR A 242 10.64 -15.82 -19.32
CA THR A 242 11.09 -16.70 -18.25
C THR A 242 11.19 -15.92 -16.93
N VAL A 243 10.67 -16.51 -15.85
CA VAL A 243 10.80 -16.00 -14.46
C VAL A 243 12.24 -16.16 -13.98
#